data_AF-A0A2D6R0J2-F1
#
_entry.id   AF-A0A2D6R0J2-F1
#
_cell.length_a   1.000
_cell.length_b   1.000
_cell.length_c   1.000
_cell.angle_alpha   90.00
_cell.angle_beta   90.00
_cell.angle_gamma   90.00
#
_symmetry.space_group_name_H-M   'P 1'
#
loop_
_entity.id
_entity.type
_entity.pdbx_description
1 polymer ?
#
loop_
_entity_poly.entity_id
_entity_poly.type
_entity_poly.pdbx_seq_one_letter_code
_entity_poly.pdbx_strand_id
1 'polypeptide(L)'
;MVINQTTASRLWPDRPAVGQTALISGDEHRVVGVVADVKQSDLESPSGMEIYLSIWRADGRSADLVMRTSRRLEALAPEVRGALRALDPAMPVSDIRSLEQFVARAVSPRRFFVLLLGGFAAVALLLAALGIYGVISHAVAQQTREIGIRMALGASAGSVQLDVLRRVFTLAGAGLALGVMGSVLVGRAMRAMLYGVSGWDPLSFAGMTGALLLTACCAGYLPARRASLVDPMVALREE
;
A
#
# COMPACT_ATOMS: atom_id res chain seq x y z
N MET A 1 -34.74 5.43 17.37
CA MET A 1 -33.31 5.26 17.08
C MET A 1 -33.04 5.56 15.63
N VAL A 2 -31.80 5.91 15.31
CA VAL A 2 -31.30 5.95 13.93
C VAL A 2 -30.31 4.80 13.77
N ILE A 3 -30.24 4.18 12.60
CA ILE A 3 -29.36 3.03 12.33
C ILE A 3 -28.53 3.30 11.08
N ASN A 4 -27.40 2.62 10.91
CA ASN A 4 -26.65 2.69 9.65
C ASN A 4 -27.24 1.79 8.55
N GLN A 5 -26.81 1.98 7.31
CA GLN A 5 -27.25 1.20 6.14
C GLN A 5 -26.96 -0.30 6.29
N THR A 6 -25.82 -0.67 6.85
CA THR A 6 -25.49 -2.08 7.10
C THR A 6 -26.46 -2.73 8.09
N THR A 7 -26.88 -2.04 9.16
CA THR A 7 -27.91 -2.54 10.08
C THR A 7 -29.26 -2.68 9.39
N ALA A 8 -29.66 -1.67 8.63
CA ALA A 8 -30.93 -1.68 7.90
C ALA A 8 -31.03 -2.87 6.93
N SER A 9 -29.99 -3.09 6.12
CA SER A 9 -29.94 -4.17 5.13
C SER A 9 -29.85 -5.56 5.75
N ARG A 10 -29.17 -5.72 6.91
CA ARG A 10 -29.05 -7.03 7.57
C ARG A 10 -30.30 -7.45 8.32
N LEU A 11 -30.96 -6.53 9.02
CA LEU A 11 -32.15 -6.84 9.83
C LEU A 11 -33.44 -6.82 9.00
N TRP A 12 -33.50 -6.00 7.96
CA TRP A 12 -34.68 -5.88 7.09
C TRP A 12 -34.27 -5.88 5.60
N PRO A 13 -33.77 -7.00 5.06
CA PRO A 13 -33.33 -7.07 3.66
C PRO A 13 -34.46 -6.80 2.65
N ASP A 14 -35.68 -7.24 2.95
CA ASP A 14 -36.81 -7.20 2.02
C ASP A 14 -37.83 -6.08 2.33
N ARG A 15 -37.54 -5.21 3.31
CA ARG A 15 -38.52 -4.22 3.81
C ARG A 15 -37.85 -2.91 4.22
N PRO A 16 -38.56 -1.77 4.11
CA PRO A 16 -38.03 -0.51 4.63
C PRO A 16 -37.83 -0.61 6.16
N ALA A 17 -36.62 -0.32 6.61
CA ALA A 17 -36.25 -0.37 8.02
C ALA A 17 -36.91 0.75 8.86
N VAL A 18 -37.26 1.88 8.24
CA VAL A 18 -37.94 2.99 8.92
C VAL A 18 -39.35 2.58 9.34
N GLY A 19 -39.70 2.85 10.59
CA GLY A 19 -40.98 2.47 11.19
C GLY A 19 -40.96 1.12 11.92
N GLN A 20 -39.95 0.28 11.67
CA GLN A 20 -39.77 -0.99 12.36
C GLN A 20 -39.33 -0.79 13.81
N THR A 21 -39.59 -1.77 14.67
CA THR A 21 -39.15 -1.80 16.06
C THR A 21 -38.08 -2.88 16.25
N ALA A 22 -37.10 -2.59 17.10
CA ALA A 22 -36.13 -3.58 17.57
C ALA A 22 -35.97 -3.46 19.08
N LEU A 23 -35.66 -4.58 19.73
CA LEU A 23 -35.39 -4.64 21.16
C LEU A 23 -33.90 -4.38 21.39
N ILE A 24 -33.57 -3.37 22.20
CA ILE A 24 -32.19 -3.04 22.58
C ILE A 24 -32.15 -3.02 24.10
N SER A 25 -31.33 -3.89 24.69
CA SER A 25 -31.17 -4.00 26.15
C SER A 25 -32.48 -4.16 26.93
N GLY A 26 -33.49 -4.81 26.33
CA GLY A 26 -34.81 -5.03 26.93
C GLY A 26 -35.88 -4.00 26.53
N ASP A 27 -35.49 -2.88 25.93
CA ASP A 27 -36.41 -1.79 25.58
C ASP A 27 -36.73 -1.75 24.08
N GLU A 28 -37.99 -1.52 23.74
CA GLU A 28 -38.43 -1.35 22.36
C GLU A 28 -38.03 0.01 21.78
N HIS A 29 -37.34 -0.04 20.64
CA HIS A 29 -36.85 1.12 19.92
C HIS A 29 -37.37 1.13 18.48
N ARG A 30 -38.17 2.15 18.15
CA ARG A 30 -38.59 2.39 16.76
C ARG A 30 -37.47 3.04 15.95
N VAL A 31 -37.20 2.51 14.76
CA VAL A 31 -36.29 3.10 13.77
C VAL A 31 -36.99 4.30 13.13
N VAL A 32 -36.37 5.48 13.25
CA VAL A 32 -36.91 6.74 12.69
C VAL A 32 -36.08 7.27 11.52
N GLY A 33 -34.92 6.68 11.25
CA GLY A 33 -34.05 7.08 10.16
C GLY A 33 -32.91 6.10 9.93
N VAL A 34 -32.35 6.16 8.73
CA VAL A 34 -31.18 5.40 8.31
C VAL A 34 -30.10 6.39 7.85
N VAL A 35 -28.88 6.22 8.33
CA VAL A 35 -27.70 7.02 7.94
C VAL A 35 -26.70 6.18 7.16
N ALA A 36 -25.81 6.85 6.42
CA ALA A 36 -24.72 6.18 5.73
C ALA A 36 -23.78 5.48 6.72
N ASP A 37 -23.13 4.41 6.25
CA ASP A 37 -22.17 3.67 7.06
C ASP A 37 -20.94 4.52 7.40
N VAL A 38 -20.53 4.46 8.67
CA VAL A 38 -19.31 5.09 9.16
C VAL A 38 -18.30 4.00 9.52
N LYS A 39 -17.02 4.32 9.45
CA LYS A 39 -15.92 3.45 9.86
C LYS A 39 -15.50 3.81 11.28
N GLN A 40 -16.19 3.23 12.26
CA GLN A 40 -15.99 3.62 13.66
C GLN A 40 -14.89 2.83 14.38
N SER A 41 -14.69 1.55 14.02
CA SER A 41 -13.74 0.66 14.72
C SER A 41 -12.43 0.43 13.97
N ASP A 42 -12.50 0.26 12.65
CA ASP A 42 -11.36 -0.04 11.78
C ASP A 42 -11.67 0.41 10.35
N LEU A 43 -10.63 0.79 9.60
CA LEU A 43 -10.75 1.13 8.18
C LEU A 43 -10.88 -0.13 7.31
N GLU A 44 -10.26 -1.25 7.71
CA GLU A 44 -10.14 -2.45 6.88
C GLU A 44 -11.35 -3.38 6.98
N SER A 45 -11.95 -3.47 8.16
CA SER A 45 -13.15 -4.27 8.40
C SER A 45 -14.40 -3.63 7.75
N PRO A 46 -15.34 -4.40 7.17
CA PRO A 46 -16.63 -3.85 6.71
C PRO A 46 -17.35 -3.18 7.88
N SER A 47 -18.11 -2.11 7.59
CA SER A 47 -18.84 -1.39 8.64
C SER A 47 -19.74 -2.35 9.41
N GLY A 48 -19.68 -2.26 10.73
CA GLY A 48 -20.48 -3.09 11.62
C GLY A 48 -21.95 -2.67 11.63
N MET A 49 -22.76 -3.39 12.40
CA MET A 49 -24.09 -2.90 12.74
C MET A 49 -23.95 -1.79 13.77
N GLU A 50 -24.41 -0.58 13.43
CA GLU A 50 -24.32 0.60 14.29
C GLU A 50 -25.70 1.19 14.52
N ILE A 51 -25.95 1.58 15.78
CA ILE A 51 -27.18 2.21 16.24
C ILE A 51 -26.84 3.54 16.91
N TYR A 52 -27.69 4.53 16.68
CA TYR A 52 -27.60 5.85 17.26
C TYR A 52 -28.82 6.08 18.17
N LEU A 53 -28.52 6.22 19.45
CA LEU A 53 -29.49 6.50 20.50
C LEU A 53 -29.31 7.92 21.02
N SER A 54 -30.40 8.49 21.54
CA SER A 54 -30.35 9.76 22.24
C SER A 54 -29.55 9.59 23.54
N ILE A 55 -28.65 10.53 23.84
CA ILE A 55 -27.86 10.51 25.08
C ILE A 55 -28.74 10.45 26.34
N TRP A 56 -29.96 11.01 26.27
CA TRP A 56 -30.94 11.00 27.35
C TRP A 56 -31.54 9.62 27.65
N ARG A 57 -31.33 8.65 26.75
CA ARG A 57 -31.77 7.25 26.93
C ARG A 57 -30.59 6.28 27.04
N ALA A 58 -29.37 6.73 26.75
CA ALA A 58 -28.20 5.90 26.88
C ALA A 58 -27.72 5.92 28.34
N ASP A 59 -27.29 4.78 28.87
CA ASP A 59 -26.58 4.72 30.14
C ASP A 59 -25.29 5.53 30.02
N GLY A 60 -25.33 6.79 30.45
CA GLY A 60 -24.30 7.82 30.26
C GLY A 60 -22.99 7.61 31.03
N ARG A 61 -22.53 6.36 31.11
CA ARG A 61 -21.32 5.94 31.85
C ARG A 61 -20.02 6.44 31.23
N SER A 62 -20.05 6.89 29.96
CA SER A 62 -18.94 7.55 29.27
C SER A 62 -19.47 8.34 28.07
N ALA A 63 -19.15 9.62 27.95
CA ALA A 63 -19.56 10.46 26.83
C ALA A 63 -18.37 11.28 26.33
N ASP A 64 -18.13 11.21 25.02
CA ASP A 64 -17.18 12.08 24.34
C ASP A 64 -17.91 13.30 23.78
N LEU A 65 -17.35 14.49 24.02
CA LEU A 65 -17.87 15.73 23.43
C LEU A 65 -17.23 15.96 22.06
N VAL A 66 -18.04 15.87 21.01
CA VAL A 66 -17.63 16.20 19.64
C VAL A 66 -18.11 17.59 19.28
N MET A 67 -17.18 18.49 18.90
CA MET A 67 -17.48 19.86 18.50
C MET A 67 -17.05 20.10 17.06
N ARG A 68 -17.96 20.69 16.26
CA ARG A 68 -17.63 21.18 14.91
C ARG A 68 -17.27 22.66 14.99
N THR A 69 -16.08 23.01 14.51
CA THR A 69 -15.57 24.38 14.54
C THR A 69 -14.61 24.61 13.38
N SER A 70 -14.49 25.86 12.93
CA SER A 70 -13.48 26.31 11.97
C SER A 70 -12.25 26.93 12.66
N ARG A 71 -12.29 27.09 13.99
CA ARG A 71 -11.18 27.65 14.77
C ARG A 71 -10.08 26.60 14.98
N ARG A 72 -8.83 27.07 15.03
CA ARG A 72 -7.66 26.22 15.30
C ARG A 72 -7.73 25.60 16.69
N LEU A 73 -7.30 24.34 16.81
CA LEU A 73 -7.36 23.55 18.04
C LEU A 73 -6.57 24.22 19.18
N GLU A 74 -5.44 24.84 18.84
CA GLU A 74 -4.52 25.47 19.80
C GLU A 74 -5.18 26.66 20.53
N ALA A 75 -6.07 27.38 19.84
CA ALA A 75 -6.82 28.49 20.42
C ALA A 75 -8.07 28.00 21.18
N LEU A 76 -8.73 26.95 20.70
CA LEU A 76 -9.99 26.47 21.26
C LEU A 76 -9.82 25.56 22.49
N ALA A 77 -8.79 24.71 22.50
CA ALA A 77 -8.53 23.77 23.59
C ALA A 77 -8.42 24.42 24.98
N PRO A 78 -7.69 25.54 25.19
CA PRO A 78 -7.64 26.20 26.49
C PRO A 78 -8.98 26.82 26.89
N GLU A 79 -9.73 27.40 25.95
CA GLU A 79 -11.07 27.98 26.20
C GLU A 79 -12.05 26.91 26.67
N VAL A 80 -12.14 25.78 25.94
CA VAL A 80 -13.01 24.66 26.28
C VAL A 80 -12.61 24.05 27.62
N ARG A 81 -11.31 23.88 27.88
CA ARG A 81 -10.81 23.36 29.17
C ARG A 81 -11.16 24.30 30.33
N GLY A 82 -11.09 25.61 30.12
CA GLY A 82 -11.50 26.61 31.11
C GLY A 82 -13.00 26.53 31.41
N ALA A 83 -13.83 26.45 30.37
CA ALA A 83 -15.28 26.32 30.52
C ALA A 83 -15.69 25.01 31.25
N LEU A 84 -15.06 23.88 30.91
CA LEU A 84 -15.33 22.60 31.58
C LEU A 84 -14.90 22.61 33.04
N ARG A 85 -13.73 23.18 33.36
CA ARG A 85 -13.27 23.31 34.75
C ARG A 85 -14.16 24.21 35.61
N ALA A 86 -14.80 25.22 35.00
CA ALA A 86 -15.75 26.08 35.70
C ALA A 86 -17.05 25.33 36.06
N LEU A 87 -17.43 24.31 35.28
CA LEU A 87 -18.59 23.46 35.56
C LEU A 87 -18.27 22.41 36.63
N ASP A 88 -17.15 21.70 36.46
CA ASP A 88 -16.69 20.70 37.43
C ASP A 88 -15.14 20.60 37.42
N PRO A 89 -14.47 21.07 38.49
CA PRO A 89 -13.01 20.98 38.62
C PRO A 89 -12.47 19.55 38.68
N ALA A 90 -13.28 18.57 39.10
CA ALA A 90 -12.88 17.18 39.20
C ALA A 90 -13.02 16.42 37.87
N MET A 91 -13.59 17.05 36.83
CA MET A 91 -13.80 16.41 35.55
C MET A 91 -12.46 16.15 34.83
N PRO A 92 -12.13 14.89 34.52
CA PRO A 92 -10.89 14.56 33.81
C PRO A 92 -11.00 14.99 32.35
N VAL A 93 -10.60 16.24 32.04
CA VAL A 93 -10.48 16.74 30.66
C VAL A 93 -9.23 16.13 30.03
N SER A 94 -9.40 14.91 29.53
CA SER A 94 -8.33 14.11 28.95
C SER A 94 -8.38 14.22 27.44
N ASP A 95 -7.26 14.66 26.85
CA ASP A 95 -6.96 14.51 25.42
C ASP A 95 -7.90 15.24 24.43
N ILE A 96 -7.90 16.59 24.46
CA ILE A 96 -8.53 17.42 23.42
C ILE A 96 -7.69 17.31 22.14
N ARG A 97 -8.27 16.72 21.10
CA ARG A 97 -7.59 16.43 19.83
C ARG A 97 -8.52 16.70 18.65
N SER A 98 -7.95 17.08 17.51
CA SER A 98 -8.74 17.23 16.29
C SER A 98 -9.09 15.86 15.70
N LEU A 99 -10.18 15.80 14.93
CA LEU A 99 -10.54 14.57 14.21
C LEU A 99 -9.42 14.16 13.24
N GLU A 100 -8.70 15.11 12.66
CA GLU A 100 -7.53 14.86 11.81
C GLU A 100 -6.39 14.16 12.58
N GLN A 101 -6.09 14.61 13.81
CA GLN A 101 -5.07 13.97 14.65
C GLN A 101 -5.49 12.56 15.09
N PHE A 102 -6.78 12.37 15.37
CA PHE A 102 -7.35 11.08 15.69
C PHE A 102 -7.20 10.10 14.52
N VAL A 103 -7.56 10.52 13.31
CA VAL A 103 -7.38 9.74 12.07
C VAL A 103 -5.90 9.50 11.78
N ALA A 104 -5.04 10.51 11.95
CA ALA A 104 -3.61 10.39 11.70
C ALA A 104 -2.94 9.34 12.61
N ARG A 105 -3.35 9.25 13.89
CA ARG A 105 -2.87 8.20 14.81
C ARG A 105 -3.33 6.81 14.39
N ALA A 106 -4.58 6.66 13.93
CA ALA A 106 -5.08 5.39 13.42
C ALA A 106 -4.27 4.89 12.21
N VAL A 107 -3.71 5.80 11.40
CA VAL A 107 -2.89 5.47 10.21
C VAL A 107 -1.38 5.43 10.51
N SER A 108 -0.93 5.96 11.65
CA SER A 108 0.51 6.15 11.95
C SER A 108 1.33 4.85 11.99
N PRO A 109 0.89 3.74 12.62
CA PRO A 109 1.64 2.49 12.60
C PRO A 109 1.88 1.97 11.18
N ARG A 110 0.89 2.16 10.28
CA ARG A 110 0.94 1.69 8.90
C ARG A 110 2.03 2.38 8.08
N ARG A 111 2.22 3.69 8.26
CA ARG A 111 3.24 4.46 7.54
C ARG A 111 4.66 3.99 7.84
N PHE A 112 4.94 3.64 9.10
CA PHE A 112 6.25 3.14 9.49
C PHE A 112 6.59 1.82 8.78
N PHE A 113 5.67 0.87 8.75
CA PHE A 113 5.87 -0.40 8.02
C PHE A 113 6.03 -0.19 6.51
N VAL A 114 5.24 0.69 5.90
CA VAL A 114 5.38 1.02 4.47
C VAL A 114 6.74 1.63 4.16
N LEU A 115 7.24 2.53 5.00
CA LEU A 115 8.57 3.13 4.82
C LEU A 115 9.67 2.09 4.99
N LEU A 116 9.58 1.23 6.00
CA LEU A 116 10.56 0.16 6.24
C LEU A 116 10.59 -0.83 5.06
N LEU A 117 9.41 -1.26 4.60
CA LEU A 117 9.28 -2.18 3.46
C LEU A 117 9.78 -1.52 2.16
N GLY A 118 9.50 -0.22 1.97
CA GLY A 118 10.04 0.58 0.88
C GLY A 118 11.57 0.66 0.93
N GLY A 119 12.16 0.81 2.11
CA GLY A 119 13.60 0.77 2.32
C GLY A 119 14.21 -0.59 1.94
N PHE A 120 13.60 -1.70 2.39
CA PHE A 120 14.04 -3.04 1.98
C PHE A 120 13.89 -3.28 0.48
N ALA A 121 12.80 -2.80 -0.13
CA ALA A 121 12.60 -2.90 -1.57
C ALA A 121 13.68 -2.12 -2.34
N ALA A 122 14.07 -0.93 -1.88
CA ALA A 122 15.15 -0.15 -2.49
C ALA A 122 16.50 -0.89 -2.43
N VAL A 123 16.84 -1.48 -1.28
CA VAL A 123 18.07 -2.28 -1.14
C VAL A 123 18.01 -3.53 -2.04
N ALA A 124 16.86 -4.21 -2.10
CA ALA A 124 16.67 -5.37 -2.97
C ALA A 124 16.83 -5.00 -4.45
N LEU A 125 16.30 -3.85 -4.89
CA LEU A 125 16.50 -3.35 -6.26
C LEU A 125 17.96 -3.04 -6.56
N LEU A 126 18.69 -2.43 -5.62
CA LEU A 126 20.13 -2.19 -5.76
C LEU A 126 20.92 -3.50 -5.90
N LEU A 127 20.62 -4.49 -5.05
CA LEU A 127 21.25 -5.81 -5.13
C LEU A 127 20.91 -6.53 -6.44
N ALA A 128 19.65 -6.43 -6.90
CA ALA A 128 19.25 -6.98 -8.19
C ALA A 128 19.99 -6.29 -9.35
N ALA A 129 20.12 -4.96 -9.34
CA ALA A 129 20.87 -4.20 -10.33
C ALA A 129 22.35 -4.62 -10.36
N LEU A 130 22.99 -4.76 -9.20
CA LEU A 130 24.37 -5.22 -9.07
C LEU A 130 24.53 -6.67 -9.58
N GLY A 131 23.58 -7.55 -9.26
CA GLY A 131 23.58 -8.93 -9.74
C GLY A 131 23.44 -9.03 -11.26
N ILE A 132 22.50 -8.29 -11.85
CA ILE A 132 22.33 -8.22 -13.31
C ILE A 132 23.60 -7.67 -13.96
N TYR A 133 24.15 -6.57 -13.44
CA TYR A 133 25.40 -6.00 -13.94
C TYR A 133 26.54 -7.02 -13.88
N GLY A 134 26.72 -7.71 -12.76
CA GLY A 134 27.77 -8.70 -12.56
C GLY A 134 27.65 -9.87 -13.53
N VAL A 135 26.47 -10.50 -13.61
CA VAL A 135 26.23 -11.65 -14.51
C VAL A 135 26.44 -11.25 -15.98
N ILE A 136 25.94 -10.09 -16.40
CA ILE A 136 26.05 -9.64 -17.79
C ILE A 136 27.48 -9.19 -18.10
N SER A 137 28.15 -8.46 -17.20
CA SER A 137 29.54 -8.07 -17.38
C SER A 137 30.46 -9.29 -17.46
N HIS A 138 30.22 -10.32 -16.65
CA HIS A 138 30.96 -11.58 -16.74
C HIS A 138 30.68 -12.31 -18.06
N ALA A 139 29.43 -12.38 -18.51
CA ALA A 139 29.08 -13.00 -19.79
C ALA A 139 29.72 -12.28 -20.97
N VAL A 140 29.72 -10.93 -20.97
CA VAL A 140 30.39 -10.11 -21.99
C VAL A 140 31.90 -10.35 -21.96
N ALA A 141 32.53 -10.39 -20.79
CA ALA A 141 33.97 -10.63 -20.64
C ALA A 141 34.40 -12.04 -21.08
N GLN A 142 33.53 -13.05 -20.95
CA GLN A 142 33.80 -14.39 -21.49
C GLN A 142 33.58 -14.48 -23.01
N GLN A 143 32.76 -13.61 -23.57
CA GLN A 143 32.38 -13.61 -24.99
C GLN A 143 33.09 -12.53 -25.82
N THR A 144 34.05 -11.80 -25.26
CA THR A 144 34.81 -10.74 -25.96
C THR A 144 35.47 -11.24 -27.24
N ARG A 145 35.99 -12.47 -27.25
CA ARG A 145 36.60 -13.09 -28.45
C ARG A 145 35.59 -13.34 -29.56
N GLU A 146 34.42 -13.89 -29.22
CA GLU A 146 33.33 -14.12 -30.18
C GLU A 146 32.77 -12.80 -30.72
N ILE A 147 32.62 -11.80 -29.84
CA ILE A 147 32.19 -10.45 -30.19
C ILE A 147 33.21 -9.81 -31.14
N GLY A 148 34.51 -9.92 -30.85
CA GLY A 148 35.60 -9.42 -31.71
C GLY A 148 35.61 -10.08 -33.09
N ILE A 149 35.42 -11.40 -33.17
CA ILE A 149 35.32 -12.13 -34.45
C ILE A 149 34.08 -11.69 -35.24
N ARG A 150 32.90 -11.57 -34.60
CA ARG A 150 31.68 -11.07 -35.26
C ARG A 150 31.85 -9.65 -35.78
N MET A 151 32.47 -8.77 -35.00
CA MET A 151 32.76 -7.39 -35.41
C MET A 151 33.74 -7.37 -36.61
N ALA A 152 34.77 -8.22 -36.62
CA ALA A 152 35.70 -8.36 -37.73
C ALA A 152 35.03 -8.92 -39.01
N LEU A 153 33.98 -9.75 -38.86
CA LEU A 153 33.14 -10.23 -39.95
C LEU A 153 32.07 -9.22 -40.41
N GLY A 154 32.05 -8.00 -39.84
CA GLY A 154 31.17 -6.91 -40.26
C GLY A 154 29.89 -6.73 -39.44
N ALA A 155 29.76 -7.38 -38.28
CA ALA A 155 28.65 -7.11 -37.38
C ALA A 155 28.70 -5.65 -36.88
N SER A 156 27.55 -4.97 -36.85
CA SER A 156 27.48 -3.60 -36.32
C SER A 156 27.49 -3.61 -34.80
N ALA A 157 28.11 -2.59 -34.18
CA ALA A 157 28.12 -2.42 -32.72
C ALA A 157 26.70 -2.42 -32.10
N GLY A 158 25.71 -1.92 -32.84
CA GLY A 158 24.30 -1.96 -32.45
C GLY A 158 23.70 -3.37 -32.42
N SER A 159 24.12 -4.28 -33.32
CA SER A 159 23.65 -5.68 -33.31
C SER A 159 24.13 -6.44 -32.06
N VAL A 160 25.39 -6.23 -31.66
CA VAL A 160 25.95 -6.80 -30.42
C VAL A 160 25.25 -6.23 -29.20
N GLN A 161 25.01 -4.92 -29.18
CA GLN A 161 24.28 -4.27 -28.09
C GLN A 161 22.86 -4.82 -27.96
N LEU A 162 22.16 -5.04 -29.07
CA LEU A 162 20.80 -5.59 -29.09
C LEU A 162 20.76 -7.03 -28.58
N ASP A 163 21.74 -7.85 -28.93
CA ASP A 163 21.86 -9.24 -28.45
C ASP A 163 22.07 -9.30 -26.94
N VAL A 164 22.92 -8.42 -26.39
CA VAL A 164 23.13 -8.31 -24.94
C VAL A 164 21.84 -7.84 -24.26
N LEU A 165 21.18 -6.81 -24.78
CA LEU A 165 19.90 -6.32 -24.22
C LEU A 165 18.82 -7.41 -24.26
N ARG A 166 18.69 -8.16 -25.35
CA ARG A 166 17.74 -9.27 -25.46
C ARG A 166 17.97 -10.30 -24.35
N ARG A 167 19.23 -10.64 -24.05
CA ARG A 167 19.56 -11.57 -22.97
C ARG A 167 19.22 -11.01 -21.60
N VAL A 168 19.41 -9.71 -21.37
CA VAL A 168 18.96 -9.02 -20.15
C VAL A 168 17.44 -9.13 -20.02
N PHE A 169 16.69 -8.80 -21.08
CA PHE A 169 15.23 -8.81 -21.05
C PHE A 169 14.64 -10.21 -20.93
N THR A 170 15.24 -11.25 -21.52
CA THR A 170 14.75 -12.63 -21.36
C THR A 170 14.93 -13.12 -19.93
N LEU A 171 16.09 -12.86 -19.31
CA LEU A 171 16.34 -13.17 -17.90
C LEU A 171 15.41 -12.38 -16.98
N ALA A 172 15.26 -11.08 -17.21
CA ALA A 172 14.36 -10.23 -16.44
C ALA A 172 12.89 -10.67 -16.59
N GLY A 173 12.45 -11.00 -17.81
CA GLY A 173 11.10 -11.49 -18.10
C GLY A 173 10.80 -12.83 -17.43
N ALA A 174 11.74 -13.77 -17.46
CA ALA A 174 11.60 -15.05 -16.75
C ALA A 174 11.52 -14.84 -15.23
N GLY A 175 12.40 -14.01 -14.66
CA GLY A 175 12.37 -13.66 -13.24
C GLY A 175 11.07 -12.97 -12.83
N LEU A 176 10.57 -12.04 -13.66
CA LEU A 176 9.28 -11.37 -13.46
C LEU A 176 8.11 -12.35 -13.48
N ALA A 177 8.06 -13.25 -14.46
CA ALA A 177 7.00 -14.26 -14.55
C ALA A 177 6.97 -15.16 -13.31
N LEU A 178 8.13 -15.66 -12.88
CA LEU A 178 8.27 -16.46 -11.66
C LEU A 178 7.89 -15.67 -10.41
N GLY A 179 8.33 -14.41 -10.30
CA GLY A 179 8.02 -13.52 -9.18
C GLY A 179 6.52 -13.22 -9.07
N VAL A 180 5.86 -12.92 -10.18
CA VAL A 180 4.41 -12.67 -10.21
C VAL A 180 3.65 -13.94 -9.85
N MET A 181 3.99 -15.10 -10.41
CA MET A 181 3.37 -16.37 -10.04
C MET A 181 3.54 -16.69 -8.56
N GLY A 182 4.75 -16.52 -8.02
CA GLY A 182 5.04 -16.72 -6.61
C GLY A 182 4.25 -15.76 -5.71
N SER A 183 4.18 -14.48 -6.09
CA SER A 183 3.43 -13.45 -5.36
C SER A 183 1.94 -13.77 -5.32
N VAL A 184 1.35 -14.20 -6.44
CA VAL A 184 -0.07 -14.60 -6.51
C VAL A 184 -0.33 -15.83 -5.64
N LEU A 185 0.57 -16.83 -5.66
CA LEU A 185 0.41 -18.05 -4.87
C LEU A 185 0.46 -17.76 -3.37
N VAL A 186 1.46 -16.98 -2.93
CA VAL A 186 1.60 -16.55 -1.52
C VAL A 186 0.43 -15.67 -1.11
N GLY A 187 0.04 -14.70 -1.95
CA GLY A 187 -1.11 -13.83 -1.70
C GLY A 187 -2.41 -14.62 -1.55
N ARG A 188 -2.59 -15.69 -2.34
CA ARG A 188 -3.73 -16.59 -2.21
C ARG A 188 -3.69 -17.39 -0.90
N ALA A 189 -2.52 -17.88 -0.48
CA ALA A 189 -2.36 -18.55 0.80
C ALA A 189 -2.65 -17.60 1.99
N MET A 190 -2.19 -16.35 1.91
CA MET A 190 -2.44 -15.34 2.95
C MET A 190 -3.92 -14.96 3.05
N ARG A 191 -4.66 -14.90 1.94
CA ARG A 191 -6.12 -14.68 1.98
C ARG A 191 -6.86 -15.75 2.78
N ALA A 192 -6.34 -16.98 2.86
CA ALA A 192 -6.94 -18.02 3.68
C ALA A 192 -6.72 -17.81 5.19
N MET A 193 -5.71 -17.04 5.58
CA MET A 193 -5.40 -16.70 6.98
C MET A 193 -5.90 -15.32 7.41
N LEU A 194 -5.96 -14.33 6.50
CA LEU A 194 -6.36 -12.95 6.81
C LEU A 194 -7.69 -12.60 6.13
N TYR A 195 -8.71 -12.34 6.94
CA TYR A 195 -9.99 -11.78 6.50
C TYR A 195 -9.80 -10.36 5.95
N GLY A 196 -10.40 -10.06 4.79
CA GLY A 196 -10.50 -8.69 4.27
C GLY A 196 -9.36 -8.18 3.37
N VAL A 197 -8.31 -8.97 3.11
CA VAL A 197 -7.22 -8.54 2.20
C VAL A 197 -7.61 -8.75 0.74
N SER A 198 -7.87 -7.66 0.00
CA SER A 198 -8.02 -7.66 -1.45
C SER A 198 -6.68 -7.97 -2.12
N GLY A 199 -6.31 -9.24 -2.19
CA GLY A 199 -4.98 -9.68 -2.65
C GLY A 199 -4.66 -9.51 -4.14
N TRP A 200 -5.31 -8.60 -4.86
CA TRP A 200 -5.00 -8.30 -6.26
C TRP A 200 -5.25 -6.83 -6.55
N ASP A 201 -4.17 -6.05 -6.60
CA ASP A 201 -4.17 -4.66 -7.05
C ASP A 201 -3.35 -4.56 -8.35
N PRO A 202 -4.02 -4.50 -9.52
CA PRO A 202 -3.35 -4.43 -10.82
C PRO A 202 -2.39 -3.24 -10.94
N LEU A 203 -2.68 -2.12 -10.28
CA LEU A 203 -1.87 -0.92 -10.37
C LEU A 203 -0.51 -1.13 -9.68
N SER A 204 -0.52 -1.77 -8.51
CA SER A 204 0.70 -2.14 -7.79
C SER A 204 1.56 -3.14 -8.57
N PHE A 205 0.96 -4.15 -9.21
CA PHE A 205 1.69 -5.11 -10.05
C PHE A 205 2.28 -4.46 -11.31
N ALA A 206 1.55 -3.55 -11.95
CA ALA A 206 2.04 -2.79 -13.09
C ALA A 206 3.21 -1.89 -12.70
N GLY A 207 3.10 -1.17 -11.57
CA GLY A 207 4.17 -0.34 -11.03
C GLY A 207 5.44 -1.13 -10.70
N MET A 208 5.30 -2.28 -10.04
CA MET A 208 6.42 -3.17 -9.72
C MET A 208 7.12 -3.69 -10.98
N THR A 209 6.34 -4.13 -11.97
CA THR A 209 6.86 -4.63 -13.25
C THR A 209 7.63 -3.54 -13.99
N GLY A 210 7.07 -2.32 -14.05
CA GLY A 210 7.75 -1.16 -14.63
C GLY A 210 9.07 -0.82 -13.91
N ALA A 211 9.06 -0.80 -12.58
CA ALA A 211 10.26 -0.51 -11.79
C ALA A 211 11.37 -1.56 -12.00
N LEU A 212 11.02 -2.84 -12.03
CA LEU A 212 11.96 -3.94 -12.27
C LEU A 212 12.54 -3.90 -13.69
N LEU A 213 11.71 -3.62 -14.70
CA LEU A 213 12.16 -3.46 -16.08
C LEU A 213 13.11 -2.25 -16.22
N LEU A 214 12.78 -1.11 -15.62
CA LEU A 214 13.66 0.06 -15.59
C LEU A 214 15.01 -0.27 -14.93
N THR A 215 14.97 -0.98 -13.81
CA THR A 215 16.18 -1.41 -13.08
C THR A 215 17.04 -2.33 -13.95
N ALA A 216 16.44 -3.31 -14.62
CA ALA A 216 17.12 -4.21 -15.55
C ALA A 216 17.72 -3.46 -16.75
N CYS A 217 16.98 -2.49 -17.33
CA CYS A 217 17.48 -1.62 -18.39
C CYS A 217 18.70 -0.82 -17.95
N CYS A 218 18.62 -0.13 -16.81
CA CYS A 218 19.71 0.69 -16.28
C CYS A 218 20.96 -0.16 -15.97
N ALA A 219 20.78 -1.32 -15.32
CA ALA A 219 21.87 -2.22 -14.98
C ALA A 219 22.50 -2.86 -16.23
N GLY A 220 21.70 -3.24 -17.23
CA GLY A 220 22.15 -3.88 -18.46
C GLY A 220 22.74 -2.92 -19.51
N TYR A 221 22.36 -1.64 -19.49
CA TYR A 221 22.80 -0.67 -20.50
C TYR A 221 24.31 -0.40 -20.47
N LEU A 222 24.89 -0.26 -19.27
CA LEU A 222 26.33 -0.04 -19.09
C LEU A 222 27.20 -1.17 -19.67
N PRO A 223 27.01 -2.45 -19.31
CA PRO A 223 27.79 -3.54 -19.88
C PRO A 223 27.48 -3.77 -21.37
N ALA A 224 26.25 -3.54 -21.83
CA ALA A 224 25.92 -3.60 -23.25
C ALA A 224 26.65 -2.52 -24.07
N ARG A 225 26.74 -1.30 -23.54
CA ARG A 225 27.55 -0.23 -24.15
C ARG A 225 29.03 -0.59 -24.15
N ARG A 226 29.56 -1.17 -23.06
CA ARG A 226 30.95 -1.67 -23.03
C ARG A 226 31.20 -2.74 -24.09
N ALA A 227 30.29 -3.71 -24.27
CA ALA A 227 30.39 -4.73 -25.30
C ALA A 227 30.45 -4.15 -26.72
N SER A 228 29.65 -3.10 -26.99
CA SER A 228 29.62 -2.42 -28.29
C SER A 228 30.87 -1.58 -28.60
N LEU A 229 31.67 -1.26 -27.58
CA LEU A 229 32.89 -0.45 -27.68
C LEU A 229 34.16 -1.31 -27.63
N VAL A 230 34.04 -2.64 -27.66
CA VAL A 230 35.21 -3.54 -27.72
C VAL A 230 35.90 -3.34 -29.07
N ASP A 231 37.15 -2.89 -29.03
CA ASP A 231 37.98 -2.70 -30.22
C ASP A 231 38.44 -4.08 -30.73
N PRO A 232 38.04 -4.50 -31.96
CA PRO A 232 38.38 -5.82 -32.50
C PRO A 232 39.89 -6.04 -32.60
N MET A 233 40.69 -4.98 -32.77
CA MET A 233 42.15 -5.08 -32.85
C MET A 233 42.80 -5.34 -31.49
N VAL A 234 42.19 -4.91 -30.38
CA VAL A 234 42.68 -5.19 -29.02
C VAL A 234 42.26 -6.59 -28.58
N ALA A 235 41.04 -7.02 -28.94
CA ALA A 235 40.53 -8.35 -28.61
C ALA A 235 41.31 -9.51 -29.28
N LEU A 236 42.00 -9.25 -30.38
CA LEU A 236 42.88 -10.21 -31.08
C LEU A 236 44.34 -10.13 -30.64
N ARG A 237 44.72 -9.12 -29.85
CA ARG A 237 46.11 -8.84 -29.43
C ARG A 237 46.39 -9.13 -27.96
N GLU A 238 45.37 -9.45 -27.15
CA GLU A 238 45.60 -10.11 -25.85
C GLU A 238 46.00 -11.57 -26.07
N GLU A 239 47.27 -11.76 -26.43
CA GLU A 239 48.13 -12.88 -26.04
C GLU A 239 49.29 -12.32 -25.20
#